data_AF-A0A1Q7G963-F1
#
_entry.id   AF-A0A1Q7G963-F1
#
_cell.length_a   1.000
_cell.length_b   1.000
_cell.length_c   1.000
_cell.angle_alpha   90.00
_cell.angle_beta   90.00
_cell.angle_gamma   90.00
#
_symmetry.space_group_name_H-M   'P 1'
#
loop_
_entity.id
_entity.type
_entity.pdbx_description
1 polymer ?
#
loop_
_entity_poly.entity_id
_entity_poly.type
_entity_poly.pdbx_seq_one_letter_code
_entity_poly.pdbx_strand_id
1 'polypeptide(L)'
;MSKKLILPLLGQPDPNAPKDVHLVGRYAVGVTWGDNHGSIYPFDKLRRDCPCGACATLATLTEAMAWPTEIKKEDAGLRVVWADAHQSLYPYAELRALCRCAGCTGGH
;
A
#
# COMPACT_ATOMS: atom_id res chain seq x y z
N MET A 1 -22.85 5.92 13.06
CA MET A 1 -21.72 5.73 12.14
C MET A 1 -22.25 5.11 10.85
N SER A 2 -22.55 5.92 9.85
CA SER A 2 -23.17 5.43 8.61
C SER A 2 -22.11 4.78 7.72
N LYS A 3 -22.05 3.45 7.73
CA LYS A 3 -21.39 2.68 6.66
C LYS A 3 -22.03 3.13 5.35
N LYS A 4 -21.26 3.81 4.49
CA LYS A 4 -21.67 4.09 3.11
C LYS A 4 -21.85 2.73 2.44
N LEU A 5 -23.10 2.29 2.32
CA LEU A 5 -23.46 1.04 1.66
C LEU A 5 -23.27 1.30 0.15
N ILE A 6 -22.10 0.95 -0.38
CA ILE A 6 -21.89 0.91 -1.82
C ILE A 6 -22.70 -0.30 -2.30
N LEU A 7 -23.81 -0.06 -2.99
CA LEU A 7 -24.56 -1.11 -3.68
C LEU A 7 -23.59 -1.81 -4.65
N PRO A 8 -23.31 -3.12 -4.51
CA PRO A 8 -22.51 -3.82 -5.48
C PRO A 8 -23.32 -3.89 -6.77
N LEU A 9 -22.94 -3.08 -7.76
CA LEU A 9 -23.30 -3.34 -9.14
C LEU A 9 -22.74 -4.73 -9.46
N LEU A 10 -23.64 -5.69 -9.67
CA LEU A 10 -23.30 -7.10 -9.87
C LEU A 10 -22.23 -7.22 -10.96
N GLY A 11 -21.03 -7.68 -10.60
CA GLY A 11 -19.92 -7.94 -11.52
C GLY A 11 -18.73 -6.99 -11.44
N GLN A 12 -18.76 -5.93 -10.61
CA GLN A 12 -17.61 -5.04 -10.48
C GLN A 12 -16.58 -5.61 -9.48
N PRO A 13 -15.29 -5.78 -9.88
CA PRO A 13 -14.25 -6.30 -8.99
C PRO A 13 -13.99 -5.36 -7.80
N ASP A 14 -13.63 -5.92 -6.64
CA ASP A 14 -13.34 -5.13 -5.43
C ASP A 14 -12.18 -4.14 -5.69
N PRO A 15 -12.40 -2.82 -5.57
CA PRO A 15 -11.37 -1.82 -5.81
C PRO A 15 -10.20 -1.92 -4.82
N ASN A 16 -10.39 -2.53 -3.65
CA ASN A 16 -9.32 -2.74 -2.68
C ASN A 16 -8.58 -4.07 -2.89
N ALA A 17 -8.99 -4.94 -3.80
CA ALA A 17 -8.28 -6.18 -4.06
C ALA A 17 -7.14 -5.95 -5.07
N PRO A 18 -5.87 -6.27 -4.77
CA PRO A 18 -4.80 -6.16 -5.75
C PRO A 18 -4.86 -7.30 -6.78
N LYS A 19 -4.91 -6.95 -8.06
CA LYS A 19 -4.70 -7.91 -9.16
C LYS A 19 -3.22 -8.27 -9.27
N ASP A 20 -2.36 -7.25 -9.31
CA ASP A 20 -0.92 -7.40 -9.51
C ASP A 20 -0.12 -6.54 -8.53
N VAL A 21 1.05 -7.04 -8.14
CA VAL A 21 2.02 -6.35 -7.28
C VAL A 21 3.42 -6.61 -7.84
N HIS A 22 4.16 -5.55 -8.13
CA HIS A 22 5.48 -5.63 -8.74
C HIS A 22 6.43 -4.55 -8.20
N LEU A 23 7.73 -4.74 -8.40
CA LEU A 23 8.72 -3.70 -8.12
C LEU A 23 8.72 -2.66 -9.25
N VAL A 24 8.74 -1.38 -8.88
CA VAL A 24 8.94 -0.28 -9.80
C VAL A 24 10.38 0.22 -9.62
N GLY A 25 11.26 -0.22 -10.53
CA GLY A 25 12.69 0.05 -10.43
C GLY A 25 13.25 -0.40 -9.08
N ARG A 26 13.99 0.50 -8.42
CA ARG A 26 14.64 0.24 -7.12
C ARG A 26 14.13 1.18 -6.02
N TYR A 27 12.91 1.71 -6.13
CA TYR A 27 12.43 2.75 -5.20
C TYR A 27 10.98 2.60 -4.72
N ALA A 28 10.17 1.75 -5.37
CA ALA A 28 8.75 1.64 -5.03
C ALA A 28 8.17 0.26 -5.33
N VAL A 29 7.01 -0.01 -4.75
CA VAL A 29 6.10 -1.09 -5.14
C VAL A 29 4.96 -0.52 -5.97
N GLY A 30 4.71 -1.15 -7.11
CA GLY A 30 3.53 -0.92 -7.95
C GLY A 30 2.42 -1.89 -7.58
N VAL A 31 1.19 -1.39 -7.53
CA VAL A 31 -0.02 -2.19 -7.33
C VAL A 31 -1.02 -1.87 -8.43
N THR A 32 -1.50 -2.90 -9.11
CA THR A 32 -2.68 -2.79 -9.98
C THR A 32 -3.88 -3.35 -9.22
N TRP A 33 -4.90 -2.53 -9.03
CA TRP A 33 -6.10 -2.85 -8.24
C TRP A 33 -7.19 -3.52 -9.07
N GLY A 34 -8.22 -4.04 -8.38
CA GLY A 34 -9.37 -4.73 -8.97
C GLY A 34 -10.08 -3.89 -10.03
N ASP A 35 -10.19 -2.59 -9.80
CA ASP A 35 -10.77 -1.59 -10.70
C ASP A 35 -9.82 -1.11 -11.80
N ASN A 36 -8.71 -1.81 -12.03
CA ASN A 36 -7.62 -1.45 -12.95
C ASN A 36 -6.89 -0.15 -12.59
N HIS A 37 -7.13 0.40 -11.40
CA HIS A 37 -6.36 1.55 -10.93
C HIS A 37 -4.91 1.14 -10.67
N GLY A 38 -3.95 1.95 -11.11
CA GLY A 38 -2.53 1.77 -10.83
C GLY A 38 -2.07 2.69 -9.70
N SER A 39 -1.31 2.16 -8.76
CA SER A 39 -0.71 2.93 -7.66
C SER A 39 0.75 2.59 -7.49
N ILE A 40 1.57 3.60 -7.18
CA ILE A 40 3.00 3.44 -6.90
C ILE A 40 3.24 3.93 -5.49
N TYR A 41 3.82 3.08 -4.65
CA TYR A 41 4.14 3.36 -3.26
C TYR A 41 5.65 3.34 -3.06
N PRO A 42 6.30 4.53 -2.94
CA PRO A 42 7.72 4.62 -2.62
C PRO A 42 8.05 3.90 -1.31
N PHE A 43 9.18 3.20 -1.25
CA PHE A 43 9.55 2.39 -0.09
C PHE A 43 9.74 3.22 1.18
N ASP A 44 10.34 4.39 1.07
CA ASP A 44 10.52 5.33 2.18
C ASP A 44 9.16 5.79 2.74
N LYS A 45 8.19 6.04 1.87
CA LYS A 45 6.82 6.41 2.26
C LYS A 45 6.09 5.25 2.92
N LEU A 46 6.11 4.06 2.31
CA LEU A 46 5.55 2.87 2.96
C LEU A 46 6.14 2.67 4.35
N ARG A 47 7.46 2.80 4.49
CA ARG A 47 8.12 2.66 5.78
C ARG A 47 7.59 3.65 6.81
N ARG A 48 7.37 4.91 6.43
CA ARG A 48 6.77 5.94 7.32
C ARG A 48 5.30 5.69 7.61
N ASP A 49 4.57 5.21 6.62
CA ASP A 49 3.14 4.89 6.71
C ASP A 49 2.90 3.47 7.26
N CYS A 50 3.92 2.84 7.85
CA CYS A 50 3.81 1.50 8.44
C CYS A 50 2.72 1.49 9.52
N PRO A 51 1.76 0.53 9.47
CA PRO A 51 0.66 0.47 10.45
C PRO A 51 1.07 0.28 11.90
N CYS A 52 2.33 -0.04 12.21
CA CYS A 52 2.81 -0.14 13.59
C CYS A 52 2.89 1.23 14.30
N GLY A 53 2.79 2.35 13.57
CA GLY A 53 2.82 3.71 14.10
C GLY A 53 4.21 4.20 14.54
N ALA A 54 5.05 3.32 15.10
CA ALA A 54 6.41 3.66 15.54
C ALA A 54 7.32 4.14 14.41
N CYS A 55 7.06 3.72 13.17
CA CYS A 55 7.89 4.13 12.03
C CYS A 55 7.62 5.55 11.55
N ALA A 56 6.44 6.09 11.84
CA ALA A 56 6.09 7.47 11.49
C ALA A 56 6.98 8.48 12.24
N THR A 57 7.47 8.11 13.43
CA THR A 57 8.27 8.98 14.32
C THR A 57 9.78 8.84 14.11
N LEU A 58 10.24 8.09 13.11
CA LEU A 58 11.65 7.92 12.82
C LEU A 58 12.26 9.23 12.29
N ALA A 59 13.23 9.77 13.04
CA ALA A 59 13.94 11.00 12.66
C ALA A 59 14.65 10.86 11.31
N THR A 60 15.26 9.70 11.06
CA THR A 60 15.95 9.35 9.82
C THR A 60 15.57 7.93 9.38
N LEU A 61 15.50 7.71 8.07
CA LEU A 61 15.41 6.37 7.48
C LEU A 61 16.73 6.05 6.80
N THR A 62 17.33 4.93 7.16
CA THR A 62 18.48 4.39 6.44
C THR A 62 18.00 3.63 5.20
N GLU A 63 18.90 3.37 4.26
CA GLU A 63 18.59 2.58 3.07
C GLU A 63 18.06 1.19 3.44
N ALA A 64 18.67 0.51 4.41
CA ALA A 64 18.24 -0.81 4.86
C ALA A 64 16.80 -0.82 5.41
N MET A 65 16.38 0.26 6.07
CA MET A 65 15.01 0.39 6.59
C MET A 65 13.97 0.57 5.48
N ALA A 66 14.38 1.03 4.29
CA ALA A 66 13.51 1.26 3.14
C ALA A 66 13.83 0.32 1.96
N TRP A 67 14.57 -0.77 2.21
CA TRP A 67 14.90 -1.75 1.19
C TRP A 67 14.12 -3.06 1.45
N PRO A 68 13.15 -3.43 0.59
CA PRO A 68 12.39 -4.65 0.78
C PRO A 68 13.24 -5.87 0.38
N THR A 69 13.29 -6.87 1.26
CA THR A 69 13.86 -8.18 1.00
C THR A 69 12.80 -9.18 0.54
N GLU A 70 11.55 -8.96 0.93
CA GLU A 70 10.40 -9.73 0.47
C GLU A 70 9.15 -8.85 0.36
N ILE A 71 8.35 -9.06 -0.68
CA ILE A 71 7.02 -8.47 -0.84
C ILE A 71 6.06 -9.60 -1.19
N LYS A 72 5.01 -9.79 -0.39
CA LYS A 72 4.07 -10.90 -0.56
C LYS A 72 2.63 -10.43 -0.38
N LYS A 73 1.76 -10.86 -1.29
CA LYS A 73 0.30 -10.74 -1.13
C LYS A 73 -0.18 -11.81 -0.14
N GLU A 74 -0.91 -11.37 0.86
CA GLU A 74 -1.61 -12.24 1.81
C GLU A 74 -3.10 -11.85 1.86
N ASP A 75 -3.94 -12.68 2.47
CA ASP A 75 -5.38 -12.41 2.57
C ASP A 75 -5.67 -11.14 3.38
N ALA A 76 -4.87 -10.90 4.42
CA ALA A 76 -5.03 -9.74 5.31
C ALA A 76 -4.43 -8.44 4.75
N GLY A 77 -3.57 -8.50 3.72
CA GLY A 77 -2.88 -7.33 3.20
C GLY A 77 -1.57 -7.64 2.47
N LEU A 78 -0.84 -6.58 2.14
CA LEU A 78 0.49 -6.69 1.56
C LEU A 78 1.53 -6.81 2.68
N ARG A 79 2.20 -7.96 2.79
CA ARG A 79 3.33 -8.14 3.69
C ARG A 79 4.62 -7.68 3.02
N VAL A 80 5.40 -6.87 3.73
CA VAL A 80 6.73 -6.43 3.31
C VAL A 80 7.72 -6.75 4.42
N VAL A 81 8.79 -7.47 4.07
CA VAL A 81 9.95 -7.69 4.94
C VAL A 81 11.05 -6.75 4.48
N TRP A 82 11.64 -6.01 5.41
CA TRP A 82 12.66 -5.01 5.17
C TRP A 82 14.05 -5.55 5.51
N ALA A 83 15.10 -4.94 4.95
CA ALA A 83 16.48 -5.37 5.19
C ALA A 83 16.96 -5.10 6.63
N ASP A 84 16.29 -4.21 7.38
CA ASP A 84 16.48 -4.02 8.83
C ASP A 84 15.75 -5.08 9.68
N ALA A 85 15.26 -6.16 9.06
CA ALA A 85 14.45 -7.24 9.64
C ALA A 85 13.06 -6.82 10.15
N HIS A 86 12.64 -5.56 9.95
CA HIS A 86 11.28 -5.16 10.26
C HIS A 86 10.28 -5.83 9.31
N GLN A 87 9.06 -6.06 9.79
CA GLN A 87 7.96 -6.56 8.97
C GLN A 87 6.79 -5.61 9.08
N SER A 88 6.22 -5.26 7.93
CA SER A 88 5.01 -4.45 7.83
C SER A 88 3.93 -5.25 7.13
N LEU A 89 2.71 -5.22 7.67
CA LEU A 89 1.53 -5.74 7.00
C LEU A 89 0.61 -4.56 6.72
N TYR A 90 0.39 -4.25 5.44
CA TYR A 90 -0.48 -3.15 5.01
C TYR A 90 -1.84 -3.72 4.60
N PRO A 91 -2.92 -3.52 5.39
CA PRO A 91 -4.26 -3.90 4.96
C PRO A 91 -4.61 -3.22 3.65
N TYR A 92 -5.19 -3.94 2.69
CA TYR A 92 -5.31 -3.42 1.34
C TYR A 92 -6.16 -2.15 1.22
N ALA A 93 -7.21 -2.03 2.03
CA ALA A 93 -8.02 -0.81 2.08
C ALA A 93 -7.20 0.40 2.58
N GLU A 94 -6.33 0.19 3.56
CA GLU A 94 -5.44 1.25 4.08
C GLU A 94 -4.33 1.57 3.09
N LEU A 95 -3.69 0.55 2.51
CA LEU A 95 -2.68 0.73 1.47
C LEU A 95 -3.25 1.53 0.29
N ARG A 96 -4.47 1.20 -0.14
CA ARG A 96 -5.16 1.95 -1.20
C ARG A 96 -5.48 3.38 -0.77
N ALA A 97 -5.87 3.60 0.48
CA ALA A 97 -6.12 4.95 1.00
C ALA A 97 -4.85 5.83 1.03
N LEU A 98 -3.65 5.22 1.06
CA LEU A 98 -2.38 5.95 0.90
C LEU A 98 -2.10 6.39 -0.54
N CYS A 99 -2.86 5.89 -1.53
CA CYS A 99 -2.66 6.27 -2.93
C CYS A 99 -2.86 7.79 -3.10
N ARG A 100 -1.80 8.47 -3.56
CA ARG A 100 -1.81 9.93 -3.73
C ARG A 100 -2.11 10.40 -5.15
N CYS A 101 -2.60 9.53 -6.02
CA CYS A 101 -2.85 9.88 -7.43
C CYS A 101 -3.93 10.97 -7.56
N ALA A 102 -3.95 11.69 -8.67
CA ALA A 102 -4.92 12.76 -8.90
C ALA A 102 -6.39 12.33 -8.79
N GLY A 103 -6.71 11.05 -9.06
CA GLY A 103 -8.06 10.50 -8.88
C GLY A 103 -8.44 10.15 -7.43
N CYS A 104 -7.46 10.03 -6.53
CA CYS A 104 -7.67 9.80 -5.09
C CYS A 104 -7.42 11.05 -4.24
N THR A 105 -6.60 12.00 -4.71
CA THR A 105 -6.24 13.25 -4.00
C THR A 105 -6.81 14.53 -4.61
N GLY A 106 -7.51 14.45 -5.76
CA GLY A 106 -8.16 15.61 -6.41
C GLY A 106 -9.63 15.32 -6.74
N GLY A 107 -10.60 16.21 -6.50
CA GLY A 107 -10.48 17.63 -6.14
C GLY A 107 -11.59 18.12 -5.21
N HIS A 108 -11.29 19.23 -4.54
CA HIS A 108 -12.25 20.11 -3.89
C HIS A 108 -13.22 20.74 -4.89
#